data_AF-A0A5C7PSC9-F1
#
_entry.id   AF-A0A5C7PSC9-F1
#
_cell.length_a   1.000
_cell.length_b   1.000
_cell.length_c   1.000
_cell.angle_alpha   90.00
_cell.angle_beta   90.00
_cell.angle_gamma   90.00
#
_symmetry.space_group_name_H-M   'P 1'
#
loop_
_entity.id
_entity.type
_entity.pdbx_description
1 polymer ?
#
loop_
_entity_poly.entity_id
_entity_poly.type
_entity_poly.pdbx_seq_one_letter_code
_entity_poly.pdbx_strand_id
1 'polypeptide(L)'
;MAMNIVIFGATSAIAQAWARLRAAQRDSFYLLARDNAKLEVVKQDLLARGAQQVHCHVIDLAQPQDYNALIAQIYTQCAAVDIALFAQGSMPEQRELEKNVAALPAMFTLNALSYLQPASVMAERMAQTKSGSVVLISSPAGDRGRQSNYFYGASKAAVTVFAAGLRNRMAKHAVQVLTVKPGFVDTPMTAGMDKSGPLWA
;
A
#
# COMPACT_ATOMS: atom_id res chain seq x y z
N MET A 1 12.12 19.43 -3.22
CA MET A 1 12.59 19.11 -1.86
C MET A 1 12.53 17.61 -1.68
N ALA A 2 13.50 17.03 -0.99
CA ALA A 2 13.48 15.63 -0.61
C ALA A 2 12.28 15.37 0.33
N MET A 3 11.65 14.23 0.17
CA MET A 3 10.46 13.81 0.91
C MET A 3 10.75 12.60 1.79
N ASN A 4 9.95 12.46 2.83
CA ASN A 4 9.92 11.33 3.74
C ASN A 4 8.71 10.43 3.40
N ILE A 5 8.99 9.20 2.98
CA ILE A 5 8.00 8.30 2.40
C ILE A 5 7.89 7.02 3.23
N VAL A 6 6.69 6.72 3.70
CA VAL A 6 6.36 5.45 4.36
C VAL A 6 5.66 4.54 3.35
N ILE A 7 6.11 3.29 3.22
CA ILE A 7 5.54 2.32 2.27
C ILE A 7 5.10 1.06 3.01
N PHE A 8 3.79 0.85 3.09
CA PHE A 8 3.18 -0.42 3.50
C PHE A 8 3.13 -1.37 2.29
N GLY A 9 3.68 -2.57 2.44
CA GLY A 9 3.84 -3.49 1.32
C GLY A 9 5.01 -3.11 0.39
N ALA A 10 6.14 -2.71 0.97
CA ALA A 10 7.31 -2.20 0.23
C ALA A 10 7.93 -3.18 -0.79
N THR A 11 7.63 -4.47 -0.67
CA THR A 11 8.07 -5.50 -1.63
C THR A 11 7.14 -5.65 -2.84
N SER A 12 6.07 -4.85 -2.94
CA SER A 12 5.22 -4.75 -4.13
C SER A 12 6.00 -4.24 -5.34
N ALA A 13 5.84 -4.87 -6.50
CA ALA A 13 6.54 -4.48 -7.72
C ALA A 13 6.20 -3.04 -8.15
N ILE A 14 4.93 -2.64 -8.01
CA ILE A 14 4.48 -1.25 -8.28
C ILE A 14 5.15 -0.28 -7.30
N ALA A 15 5.18 -0.63 -6.01
CA ALA A 15 5.81 0.22 -5.00
C ALA A 15 7.31 0.36 -5.23
N GLN A 16 8.02 -0.73 -5.58
CA GLN A 16 9.44 -0.70 -5.91
C GLN A 16 9.71 0.18 -7.13
N ALA A 17 8.95 0.02 -8.22
CA ALA A 17 9.11 0.84 -9.41
C ALA A 17 8.96 2.34 -9.10
N TRP A 18 7.92 2.70 -8.33
CA TRP A 18 7.71 4.08 -7.91
C TRP A 18 8.78 4.60 -6.95
N ALA A 19 9.16 3.79 -5.94
CA ALA A 19 10.19 4.16 -4.96
C ALA A 19 11.55 4.41 -5.61
N ARG A 20 11.91 3.67 -6.66
CA ARG A 20 13.14 3.90 -7.44
C ARG A 20 13.18 5.28 -8.08
N LEU A 21 12.05 5.76 -8.61
CA LEU A 21 11.94 7.12 -9.18
C LEU A 21 12.11 8.19 -8.09
N ARG A 22 11.59 7.93 -6.88
CA ARG A 22 11.70 8.80 -5.72
C ARG A 22 13.10 8.80 -5.10
N ALA A 23 13.80 7.67 -5.10
CA ALA A 23 15.17 7.56 -4.62
C ALA A 23 16.13 8.46 -5.41
N ALA A 24 15.94 8.58 -6.73
CA ALA A 24 16.70 9.51 -7.57
C ALA A 24 16.48 10.99 -7.20
N GLN A 25 15.38 11.32 -6.51
CA GLN A 25 15.09 12.65 -5.97
C GLN A 25 15.67 12.86 -4.57
N ARG A 26 16.47 11.90 -4.07
CA ARG A 26 17.08 11.89 -2.74
C ARG A 26 16.07 11.84 -1.59
N ASP A 27 14.93 11.22 -1.81
CA ASP A 27 13.95 10.97 -0.77
C ASP A 27 14.44 9.95 0.27
N SER A 28 13.81 9.96 1.44
CA SER A 28 14.02 9.00 2.52
C SER A 28 12.82 8.06 2.64
N PHE A 29 13.07 6.82 3.03
CA PHE A 29 12.07 5.77 3.02
C PHE A 29 11.96 5.04 4.37
N TYR A 30 10.73 4.68 4.71
CA TYR A 30 10.40 3.72 5.76
C TYR A 30 9.63 2.56 5.13
N LEU A 31 10.27 1.40 5.03
CA LEU A 31 9.75 0.25 4.29
C LEU A 31 9.14 -0.79 5.24
N LEU A 32 7.87 -1.13 5.04
CA LEU A 32 7.17 -2.17 5.80
C LEU A 32 6.77 -3.32 4.89
N ALA A 33 7.20 -4.54 5.22
CA ALA A 33 6.77 -5.78 4.58
C ALA A 33 7.11 -7.00 5.45
N ARG A 34 6.56 -8.17 5.09
CA ARG A 34 6.72 -9.41 5.88
C ARG A 34 8.03 -10.18 5.67
N ASP A 35 8.74 -9.90 4.58
CA ASP A 35 9.92 -10.67 4.17
C ASP A 35 11.17 -9.80 4.33
N ASN A 36 11.98 -10.12 5.34
CA ASN A 36 13.18 -9.36 5.68
C ASN A 36 14.23 -9.39 4.57
N ALA A 37 14.43 -10.54 3.93
CA ALA A 37 15.42 -10.68 2.87
C ALA A 37 15.05 -9.80 1.68
N LYS A 38 13.77 -9.80 1.28
CA LYS A 38 13.29 -8.91 0.21
C LYS A 38 13.35 -7.44 0.61
N LEU A 39 13.06 -7.09 1.86
CA LEU A 39 13.19 -5.72 2.36
C LEU A 39 14.62 -5.22 2.25
N GLU A 40 15.60 -6.01 2.70
CA GLU A 40 17.01 -5.61 2.60
C GLU A 40 17.45 -5.45 1.15
N VAL A 41 17.00 -6.31 0.22
CA VAL A 41 17.25 -6.12 -1.22
C VAL A 41 16.69 -4.80 -1.72
N VAL A 42 15.43 -4.47 -1.40
CA VAL A 42 14.82 -3.19 -1.80
C VAL A 42 15.56 -2.01 -1.19
N LYS A 43 15.95 -2.11 0.09
CA LYS A 43 16.72 -1.07 0.77
C LYS A 43 18.05 -0.78 0.09
N GLN A 44 18.84 -1.82 -0.22
CA GLN A 44 20.12 -1.63 -0.91
C GLN A 44 19.93 -1.03 -2.31
N ASP A 45 18.91 -1.46 -3.05
CA ASP A 45 18.57 -0.90 -4.37
C ASP A 45 18.18 0.59 -4.28
N LEU A 46 17.37 0.99 -3.30
CA LEU A 46 17.00 2.41 -3.12
C LEU A 46 18.19 3.28 -2.70
N LEU A 47 19.05 2.79 -1.80
CA LEU A 47 20.27 3.50 -1.39
C LEU A 47 21.23 3.68 -2.57
N ALA A 48 21.45 2.63 -3.38
CA ALA A 48 22.28 2.69 -4.57
C ALA A 48 21.76 3.69 -5.61
N ARG A 49 20.45 3.99 -5.60
CA ARG A 49 19.80 4.97 -6.49
C ARG A 49 19.75 6.40 -5.95
N GLY A 50 20.31 6.65 -4.77
CA GLY A 50 20.47 7.99 -4.21
C GLY A 50 19.51 8.36 -3.09
N ALA A 51 18.70 7.41 -2.57
CA ALA A 51 17.90 7.65 -1.38
C ALA A 51 18.78 8.15 -0.22
N GLN A 52 18.29 9.11 0.56
CA GLN A 52 19.05 9.66 1.68
C GLN A 52 19.17 8.68 2.83
N GLN A 53 18.04 8.07 3.21
CA GLN A 53 17.94 7.11 4.30
C GLN A 53 16.87 6.08 3.97
N VAL A 54 17.07 4.85 4.42
CA VAL A 54 16.10 3.78 4.25
C VAL A 54 16.03 2.93 5.51
N HIS A 55 14.90 3.02 6.21
CA HIS A 55 14.55 2.18 7.35
C HIS A 55 13.70 0.99 6.88
N CYS A 56 13.84 -0.15 7.56
CA CYS A 56 13.05 -1.35 7.30
C CYS A 56 12.38 -1.80 8.59
N HIS A 57 11.14 -2.25 8.47
CA HIS A 57 10.36 -2.83 9.56
C HIS A 57 9.64 -4.08 9.06
N VAL A 58 9.99 -5.22 9.64
CA VAL A 58 9.40 -6.51 9.27
C VAL A 58 8.06 -6.67 9.96
N ILE A 59 6.99 -6.77 9.17
CA ILE A 59 5.62 -6.88 9.70
C ILE A 59 4.73 -7.68 8.75
N ASP A 60 3.93 -8.57 9.30
CA ASP A 60 2.84 -9.22 8.58
C ASP A 60 1.55 -8.43 8.74
N LEU A 61 1.22 -7.66 7.70
CA LEU A 61 0.01 -6.84 7.64
C LEU A 61 -1.30 -7.66 7.55
N ALA A 62 -1.21 -8.99 7.39
CA ALA A 62 -2.37 -9.88 7.50
C ALA A 62 -2.70 -10.26 8.96
N GLN A 63 -1.85 -9.92 9.92
CA GLN A 63 -2.08 -10.16 11.35
C GLN A 63 -2.63 -8.91 12.05
N PRO A 64 -3.32 -9.06 13.20
CA PRO A 64 -3.71 -7.92 14.03
C PRO A 64 -2.50 -7.09 14.44
N GLN A 65 -2.63 -5.75 14.39
CA GLN A 65 -1.55 -4.82 14.74
C GLN A 65 -2.10 -3.69 15.61
N ASP A 66 -1.24 -3.17 16.51
CA ASP A 66 -1.46 -1.85 17.10
C ASP A 66 -0.86 -0.78 16.19
N TYR A 67 -1.71 -0.26 15.30
CA TYR A 67 -1.28 0.78 14.36
C TYR A 67 -0.96 2.12 15.03
N ASN A 68 -1.48 2.41 16.23
CA ASN A 68 -1.10 3.63 16.95
C ASN A 68 0.35 3.53 17.42
N ALA A 69 0.72 2.40 18.01
CA ALA A 69 2.08 2.12 18.45
C ALA A 69 3.05 2.06 17.26
N LEU A 70 2.69 1.33 16.19
CA LEU A 70 3.51 1.23 14.98
C LEU A 70 3.78 2.60 14.36
N ILE A 71 2.74 3.43 14.20
CA ILE A 71 2.90 4.74 13.57
C ILE A 71 3.66 5.69 14.49
N ALA A 72 3.48 5.61 15.82
CA ALA A 72 4.32 6.35 16.75
C ALA A 72 5.81 5.99 16.57
N GLN A 73 6.14 4.71 16.42
CA GLN A 73 7.51 4.25 16.15
C GLN A 73 8.04 4.75 14.80
N ILE A 74 7.21 4.78 13.75
CA ILE A 74 7.63 5.35 12.44
C ILE A 74 8.03 6.81 12.62
N TYR A 75 7.25 7.60 13.35
CA TYR A 75 7.53 9.02 13.57
C TYR A 75 8.74 9.29 14.47
N THR A 76 9.22 8.32 15.26
CA THR A 76 10.49 8.49 16.00
C THR A 76 11.71 8.36 15.10
N GLN A 77 11.60 7.62 13.99
CA GLN A 77 12.66 7.45 12.99
C GLN A 77 12.51 8.42 11.81
N CYS A 78 11.30 8.95 11.62
CA CYS A 78 10.92 9.81 10.50
C CYS A 78 10.11 10.99 11.01
N ALA A 79 10.78 12.07 11.43
CA ALA A 79 10.17 13.19 12.16
C ALA A 79 8.98 13.85 11.44
N ALA A 80 8.95 13.78 10.11
CA ALA A 80 7.80 14.15 9.29
C ALA A 80 7.56 13.07 8.24
N VAL A 81 6.30 12.88 7.83
CA VAL A 81 5.94 11.96 6.73
C VAL A 81 5.16 12.75 5.69
N ASP A 82 5.72 12.85 4.49
CA ASP A 82 5.10 13.54 3.36
C ASP A 82 4.13 12.63 2.61
N ILE A 83 4.48 11.34 2.48
CA ILE A 83 3.68 10.36 1.74
C ILE A 83 3.60 9.05 2.52
N ALA A 84 2.38 8.55 2.71
CA ALA A 84 2.10 7.20 3.16
C ALA A 84 1.49 6.39 2.01
N LEU A 85 2.28 5.49 1.40
CA LEU A 85 1.84 4.62 0.31
C LEU A 85 1.43 3.25 0.85
N PHE A 86 0.23 2.81 0.50
CA PHE A 86 -0.27 1.47 0.81
C PHE A 86 -0.37 0.63 -0.47
N ALA A 87 0.48 -0.37 -0.57
CA ALA A 87 0.70 -1.17 -1.77
C ALA A 87 0.65 -2.69 -1.52
N GLN A 88 0.36 -3.12 -0.29
CA GLN A 88 0.22 -4.53 0.06
C GLN A 88 -1.01 -5.17 -0.58
N GLY A 89 -0.92 -6.44 -0.97
CA GLY A 89 -2.10 -7.15 -1.44
C GLY A 89 -1.77 -8.46 -2.10
N SER A 90 -2.79 -9.27 -2.26
CA SER A 90 -2.76 -10.54 -2.98
C SER A 90 -4.05 -10.72 -3.78
N MET A 91 -4.02 -11.55 -4.80
CA MET A 91 -5.23 -11.94 -5.52
C MET A 91 -5.24 -13.46 -5.64
N PRO A 92 -5.72 -14.16 -4.60
CA PRO A 92 -5.93 -15.61 -4.68
C PRO A 92 -6.96 -15.94 -5.77
N GLU A 93 -6.94 -17.18 -6.22
CA GLU A 93 -7.89 -17.65 -7.22
C GLU A 93 -9.32 -17.59 -6.69
N GLN A 94 -10.25 -17.13 -7.53
CA GLN A 94 -11.65 -16.99 -7.15
C GLN A 94 -12.26 -18.31 -6.66
N ARG A 95 -11.92 -19.43 -7.31
CA ARG A 95 -12.35 -20.78 -6.92
C ARG A 95 -11.78 -21.25 -5.58
N GLU A 96 -10.60 -20.78 -5.20
CA GLU A 96 -10.02 -21.06 -3.90
C GLU A 96 -10.83 -20.35 -2.81
N LEU A 97 -11.12 -19.07 -3.01
CA LEU A 97 -11.89 -18.25 -2.08
C LEU A 97 -13.34 -18.73 -1.91
N GLU A 98 -13.92 -19.38 -2.92
CA GLU A 98 -15.25 -20.02 -2.84
C GLU A 98 -15.28 -21.26 -1.96
N LYS A 99 -14.15 -21.98 -1.85
CA LYS A 99 -14.08 -23.29 -1.18
C LYS A 99 -13.36 -23.24 0.17
N ASN A 100 -12.43 -22.32 0.33
CA ASN A 100 -11.58 -22.21 1.51
C ASN A 100 -12.07 -21.10 2.43
N VAL A 101 -12.79 -21.50 3.48
CA VAL A 101 -13.35 -20.59 4.49
C VAL A 101 -12.28 -19.74 5.19
N ALA A 102 -11.05 -20.25 5.35
CA ALA A 102 -9.98 -19.53 6.02
C ALA A 102 -9.25 -18.53 5.10
N ALA A 103 -9.23 -18.78 3.79
CA ALA A 103 -8.54 -17.90 2.83
C ALA A 103 -9.24 -16.55 2.68
N LEU A 104 -10.58 -16.53 2.74
CA LEU A 104 -11.35 -15.31 2.54
C LEU A 104 -11.10 -14.24 3.62
N PRO A 105 -11.18 -14.53 4.93
CA PRO A 105 -10.82 -13.57 5.97
C PRO A 105 -9.38 -13.07 5.86
N ALA A 106 -8.42 -13.97 5.61
CA ALA A 106 -7.01 -13.59 5.47
C ALA A 106 -6.80 -12.62 4.29
N MET A 107 -7.44 -12.90 3.14
CA MET A 107 -7.40 -12.01 1.98
C MET A 107 -8.06 -10.66 2.27
N PHE A 108 -9.23 -10.63 2.94
CA PHE A 108 -9.88 -9.37 3.32
C PHE A 108 -9.06 -8.57 4.33
N THR A 109 -8.43 -9.22 5.30
CA THR A 109 -7.54 -8.55 6.24
C THR A 109 -6.39 -7.90 5.51
N LEU A 110 -5.69 -8.64 4.64
CA LEU A 110 -4.56 -8.10 3.88
C LEU A 110 -4.98 -7.02 2.88
N ASN A 111 -6.02 -7.25 2.09
CA ASN A 111 -6.38 -6.37 0.97
C ASN A 111 -7.23 -5.16 1.37
N ALA A 112 -7.90 -5.21 2.54
CA ALA A 112 -8.77 -4.14 3.02
C ALA A 112 -8.38 -3.66 4.42
N LEU A 113 -8.51 -4.48 5.46
CA LEU A 113 -8.36 -3.99 6.84
C LEU A 113 -6.97 -3.41 7.12
N SER A 114 -5.92 -4.02 6.55
CA SER A 114 -4.54 -3.55 6.64
C SER A 114 -4.29 -2.21 5.94
N TYR A 115 -5.24 -1.72 5.14
CA TYR A 115 -5.25 -0.36 4.61
C TYR A 115 -5.99 0.58 5.55
N LEU A 116 -7.23 0.22 5.94
CA LEU A 116 -8.19 1.19 6.49
C LEU A 116 -7.68 1.81 7.80
N GLN A 117 -7.30 0.96 8.76
CA GLN A 117 -6.90 1.41 10.09
C GLN A 117 -5.60 2.23 10.07
N PRO A 118 -4.47 1.74 9.51
CA PRO A 118 -3.25 2.53 9.46
C PRO A 118 -3.38 3.78 8.61
N ALA A 119 -4.14 3.76 7.51
CA ALA A 119 -4.38 4.97 6.71
C ALA A 119 -5.12 6.05 7.49
N SER A 120 -6.11 5.67 8.31
CA SER A 120 -6.80 6.61 9.20
C SER A 120 -5.84 7.22 10.21
N VAL A 121 -5.01 6.41 10.87
CA VAL A 121 -4.06 6.90 11.89
C VAL A 121 -2.96 7.78 11.24
N MET A 122 -2.43 7.40 10.08
CA MET A 122 -1.49 8.23 9.31
C MET A 122 -2.10 9.58 8.95
N ALA A 123 -3.35 9.59 8.44
CA ALA A 123 -4.04 10.81 8.09
C ALA A 123 -4.27 11.72 9.32
N GLU A 124 -4.61 11.14 10.48
CA GLU A 124 -4.76 11.88 11.74
C GLU A 124 -3.44 12.49 12.21
N ARG A 125 -2.32 11.78 12.07
CA ARG A 125 -0.97 12.33 12.34
C ARG A 125 -0.62 13.47 11.38
N MET A 126 -0.82 13.28 10.09
CA MET A 126 -0.61 14.31 9.06
C MET A 126 -1.49 15.55 9.27
N ALA A 127 -2.70 15.38 9.78
CA ALA A 127 -3.62 16.48 10.08
C ALA A 127 -3.10 17.40 11.20
N GLN A 128 -2.26 16.89 12.11
CA GLN A 128 -1.65 17.70 13.18
C GLN A 128 -0.65 18.72 12.62
N THR A 129 0.03 18.38 11.53
CA THR A 129 0.99 19.25 10.83
C THR A 129 0.39 19.93 9.60
N LYS A 130 -0.89 19.66 9.28
CA LYS A 130 -1.62 20.16 8.11
C LYS A 130 -0.88 19.92 6.79
N SER A 131 -0.20 18.77 6.69
CA SER A 131 0.57 18.40 5.50
C SER A 131 0.68 16.89 5.39
N GLY A 132 0.70 16.40 4.16
CA GLY A 132 0.94 15.00 3.83
C GLY A 132 -0.10 14.41 2.88
N SER A 133 0.26 13.26 2.31
CA SER A 133 -0.56 12.51 1.37
C SER A 133 -0.67 11.04 1.76
N VAL A 134 -1.89 10.54 1.86
CA VAL A 134 -2.18 9.11 1.98
C VAL A 134 -2.55 8.56 0.61
N VAL A 135 -1.77 7.61 0.10
CA VAL A 135 -1.95 7.01 -1.24
C VAL A 135 -2.32 5.55 -1.07
N LEU A 136 -3.50 5.16 -1.58
CA LEU A 136 -4.08 3.83 -1.41
C LEU A 136 -4.17 3.14 -2.78
N ILE A 137 -3.40 2.07 -2.99
CA ILE A 137 -3.51 1.24 -4.20
C ILE A 137 -4.72 0.31 -4.08
N SER A 138 -5.77 0.68 -4.79
CA SER A 138 -6.98 -0.11 -5.01
C SER A 138 -6.91 -0.83 -6.37
N SER A 139 -8.05 -1.06 -7.03
CA SER A 139 -8.14 -1.70 -8.33
C SER A 139 -9.46 -1.33 -9.03
N PRO A 140 -9.49 -1.27 -10.37
CA PRO A 140 -10.74 -1.22 -11.15
C PRO A 140 -11.67 -2.43 -10.90
N ALA A 141 -11.15 -3.53 -10.33
CA ALA A 141 -11.97 -4.65 -9.88
C ALA A 141 -12.93 -4.27 -8.74
N GLY A 142 -12.63 -3.18 -8.01
CA GLY A 142 -13.48 -2.66 -6.94
C GLY A 142 -14.59 -1.71 -7.41
N ASP A 143 -14.67 -1.38 -8.71
CA ASP A 143 -15.68 -0.46 -9.23
C ASP A 143 -17.04 -1.12 -9.43
N ARG A 144 -17.05 -2.44 -9.64
CA ARG A 144 -18.26 -3.26 -9.78
C ARG A 144 -17.93 -4.73 -9.55
N GLY A 145 -18.95 -5.53 -9.26
CA GLY A 145 -18.83 -6.99 -9.26
C GLY A 145 -18.37 -7.53 -10.61
N ARG A 146 -17.41 -8.45 -10.58
CA ARG A 146 -16.92 -9.20 -11.75
C ARG A 146 -16.97 -10.68 -11.44
N GLN A 147 -17.55 -11.48 -12.34
CA GLN A 147 -17.62 -12.94 -12.17
C GLN A 147 -16.24 -13.57 -11.90
N SER A 148 -15.19 -13.06 -12.53
CA SER A 148 -13.84 -13.63 -12.47
C SER A 148 -13.13 -13.49 -11.13
N ASN A 149 -13.47 -12.50 -10.30
CA ASN A 149 -12.72 -12.18 -9.06
C ASN A 149 -13.53 -11.34 -8.06
N TYR A 150 -14.81 -11.65 -7.86
CA TYR A 150 -15.71 -10.83 -7.04
C TYR A 150 -15.32 -10.71 -5.56
N PHE A 151 -14.63 -11.69 -4.96
CA PHE A 151 -14.13 -11.54 -3.58
C PHE A 151 -12.98 -10.53 -3.51
N TYR A 152 -12.01 -10.62 -4.42
CA TYR A 152 -10.94 -9.62 -4.55
C TYR A 152 -11.53 -8.24 -4.86
N GLY A 153 -12.47 -8.16 -5.80
CA GLY A 153 -13.18 -6.93 -6.15
C GLY A 153 -13.87 -6.30 -4.94
N ALA A 154 -14.59 -7.09 -4.13
CA ALA A 154 -15.23 -6.61 -2.90
C ALA A 154 -14.21 -6.04 -1.90
N SER A 155 -13.06 -6.69 -1.70
CA SER A 155 -12.00 -6.18 -0.82
C SER A 155 -11.45 -4.82 -1.30
N LYS A 156 -11.25 -4.65 -2.61
CA LYS A 156 -10.76 -3.39 -3.20
C LYS A 156 -11.85 -2.32 -3.29
N ALA A 157 -13.12 -2.70 -3.38
CA ALA A 157 -14.24 -1.79 -3.23
C ALA A 157 -14.25 -1.16 -1.82
N ALA A 158 -14.00 -1.96 -0.78
CA ALA A 158 -13.90 -1.45 0.59
C ALA A 158 -12.80 -0.37 0.73
N VAL A 159 -11.61 -0.60 0.17
CA VAL A 159 -10.52 0.40 0.14
C VAL A 159 -10.92 1.66 -0.62
N THR A 160 -11.58 1.50 -1.77
CA THR A 160 -12.03 2.64 -2.61
C THR A 160 -13.03 3.52 -1.88
N VAL A 161 -14.06 2.92 -1.28
CA VAL A 161 -15.10 3.64 -0.55
C VAL A 161 -14.52 4.30 0.70
N PHE A 162 -13.68 3.58 1.45
CA PHE A 162 -12.97 4.14 2.59
C PHE A 162 -12.12 5.35 2.21
N ALA A 163 -11.35 5.27 1.12
CA ALA A 163 -10.51 6.37 0.66
C ALA A 163 -11.34 7.62 0.33
N ALA A 164 -12.54 7.45 -0.26
CA ALA A 164 -13.45 8.56 -0.52
C ALA A 164 -13.95 9.20 0.78
N GLY A 165 -14.35 8.39 1.77
CA GLY A 165 -14.76 8.88 3.10
C GLY A 165 -13.62 9.61 3.83
N LEU A 166 -12.42 9.02 3.84
CA LEU A 166 -11.24 9.62 4.46
C LEU A 166 -10.87 10.94 3.78
N ARG A 167 -10.91 11.01 2.45
CA ARG A 167 -10.69 12.25 1.69
C ARG A 167 -11.64 13.36 2.12
N ASN A 168 -12.93 13.06 2.21
CA ASN A 168 -13.95 14.02 2.64
C ASN A 168 -13.67 14.52 4.07
N ARG A 169 -13.31 13.60 4.99
CA ARG A 169 -12.95 13.95 6.37
C ARG A 169 -11.71 14.84 6.43
N MET A 170 -10.70 14.56 5.61
CA MET A 170 -9.38 15.21 5.62
C MET A 170 -9.31 16.52 4.83
N ALA A 171 -10.29 16.84 4.00
CA ALA A 171 -10.30 18.04 3.15
C ALA A 171 -10.05 19.34 3.94
N LYS A 172 -10.59 19.46 5.16
CA LYS A 172 -10.40 20.64 6.04
C LYS A 172 -9.06 20.66 6.80
N HIS A 173 -8.26 19.60 6.68
CA HIS A 173 -7.00 19.41 7.40
C HIS A 173 -5.76 19.49 6.50
N ALA A 174 -5.93 19.88 5.23
CA ALA A 174 -4.85 19.96 4.24
C ALA A 174 -4.06 18.65 4.05
N VAL A 175 -4.70 17.51 4.32
CA VAL A 175 -4.16 16.17 4.05
C VAL A 175 -4.80 15.63 2.78
N GLN A 176 -3.99 15.21 1.82
CA GLN A 176 -4.47 14.63 0.57
C GLN A 176 -4.70 13.13 0.74
N VAL A 177 -5.77 12.61 0.13
CA VAL A 177 -6.06 11.18 0.10
C VAL A 177 -6.28 10.75 -1.34
N LEU A 178 -5.33 10.03 -1.91
CA LEU A 178 -5.34 9.59 -3.30
C LEU A 178 -5.68 8.11 -3.39
N THR A 179 -6.60 7.78 -4.31
CA THR A 179 -6.92 6.39 -4.65
C THR A 179 -6.33 6.09 -6.01
N VAL A 180 -5.41 5.14 -6.08
CA VAL A 180 -4.80 4.69 -7.34
C VAL A 180 -5.45 3.37 -7.72
N LYS A 181 -5.88 3.22 -8.98
CA LYS A 181 -6.54 2.01 -9.49
C LYS A 181 -5.80 1.48 -10.71
N PRO A 182 -4.67 0.78 -10.53
CA PRO A 182 -3.91 0.24 -11.65
C PRO A 182 -4.74 -0.79 -12.44
N GLY A 183 -4.57 -0.80 -13.76
CA GLY A 183 -5.04 -1.87 -14.63
C GLY A 183 -4.20 -3.14 -14.46
N PHE A 184 -4.07 -3.93 -15.54
CA PHE A 184 -3.15 -5.06 -15.52
C PHE A 184 -1.71 -4.54 -15.57
N VAL A 185 -0.91 -4.94 -14.60
CA VAL A 185 0.51 -4.61 -14.51
C VAL A 185 1.28 -5.91 -14.41
N ASP A 186 2.40 -6.05 -15.11
CA ASP A 186 3.26 -7.22 -14.96
C ASP A 186 3.88 -7.28 -13.55
N THR A 187 3.31 -8.13 -12.71
CA THR A 187 3.69 -8.33 -11.31
C THR A 187 3.53 -9.81 -10.95
N PRO A 188 4.04 -10.26 -9.79
CA PRO A 188 3.77 -11.63 -9.32
C PRO A 188 2.28 -11.96 -9.22
N MET A 189 1.40 -10.97 -9.00
CA MET A 189 -0.05 -11.16 -8.93
C MET A 189 -0.68 -11.57 -10.28
N THR A 190 -0.04 -11.21 -11.39
CA THR A 190 -0.55 -11.40 -12.76
C THR A 190 0.29 -12.37 -13.57
N ALA A 191 1.29 -13.01 -12.95
CA ALA A 191 2.27 -13.85 -13.64
C ALA A 191 1.65 -15.03 -14.42
N GLY A 192 0.50 -15.55 -13.97
CA GLY A 192 -0.21 -16.66 -14.63
C GLY A 192 -1.24 -16.27 -15.69
N MET A 193 -1.38 -14.97 -16.01
CA MET A 193 -2.36 -14.50 -16.99
C MET A 193 -1.77 -14.38 -18.40
N ASP A 194 -2.61 -14.47 -19.42
CA ASP A 194 -2.22 -14.13 -20.79
C ASP A 194 -1.99 -12.62 -20.92
N LYS A 195 -0.76 -12.25 -21.29
CA LYS A 195 -0.26 -10.88 -21.40
C LYS A 195 -0.35 -10.29 -22.82
N SER A 196 -0.91 -11.03 -23.77
CA SER A 196 -0.98 -10.63 -25.18
C SER A 196 -2.00 -9.52 -25.49
N GLY A 197 -2.88 -9.19 -24.54
CA GLY A 197 -3.95 -8.20 -24.73
C GLY A 197 -3.48 -6.73 -24.68
N PRO A 198 -4.27 -5.79 -25.22
CA PRO A 198 -3.92 -4.36 -25.26
C PRO A 198 -4.07 -3.62 -23.91
N LEU A 199 -4.48 -4.31 -22.85
CA LEU A 199 -4.78 -3.72 -21.53
C LEU A 199 -3.63 -3.85 -20.51
N TRP A 200 -2.49 -4.38 -20.95
CA TRP A 200 -1.30 -4.61 -20.12
C TRP A 200 -0.38 -3.40 -20.12
N ALA A 201 0.12 -3.05 -18.94
CA ALA A 201 1.12 -2.02 -18.70
C ALA A 201 2.39 -2.62 -18.06
#